data_AF-T1AC28-F1
#
_entry.id   AF-T1AC28-F1
#
_cell.length_a   1.000
_cell.length_b   1.000
_cell.length_c   1.000
_cell.angle_alpha   90.00
_cell.angle_beta   90.00
_cell.angle_gamma   90.00
#
_symmetry.space_group_name_H-M   'P 1'
#
loop_
_entity.id
_entity.type
_entity.pdbx_description
1 polymer ?
#
loop_
_entity_poly.entity_id
_entity_poly.type
_entity_poly.pdbx_seq_one_letter_code
_entity_poly.pdbx_strand_id
1 'polypeptide(L)'
;MNSGAQRAPIVAVPHHAAYNYRDDQQHRARRNRAGTSLFRPGVTVSANLIREFFLSSPIAGGNATYVEAQYEAWLTDPSSVGADWDSYFKSLRGREAGDVAHAPVIERIEQAQRLNGHGRATPRGDDSYARKQGAVLRLLTAFRSRGHLAADLDPLNRATKPAAPDLDPAYHGLDPGDMDT
;
A
#
# COMPACT_ATOMS: atom_id res chain seq x y z
N MET A 1 63.32 18.67 9.51
CA MET A 1 64.28 17.55 9.47
C MET A 1 63.53 16.29 9.08
N ASN A 2 64.13 15.55 8.16
CA ASN A 2 63.61 14.43 7.38
C ASN A 2 63.45 13.14 8.23
N SER A 3 62.56 12.21 7.84
CA SER A 3 62.91 10.79 7.54
C SER A 3 61.76 9.77 7.77
N GLY A 4 61.63 8.84 6.81
CA GLY A 4 61.12 7.45 6.94
C GLY A 4 59.61 7.25 6.73
N ALA A 5 59.09 6.75 5.58
CA ALA A 5 59.14 5.36 5.07
C ALA A 5 58.63 4.33 6.11
N GLN A 6 57.72 3.38 5.86
CA GLN A 6 57.40 2.60 4.66
C GLN A 6 55.96 2.05 4.76
N ARG A 7 55.29 1.92 3.61
CA ARG A 7 54.08 1.10 3.42
C ARG A 7 54.49 -0.28 2.88
N ALA A 8 53.82 -1.34 3.33
CA ALA A 8 53.86 -2.67 2.73
C ALA A 8 52.43 -3.27 2.66
N PRO A 9 52.16 -4.19 1.72
CA PRO A 9 50.85 -4.32 1.06
C PRO A 9 50.02 -5.53 1.53
N ILE A 10 48.70 -5.45 1.36
CA ILE A 10 47.79 -6.60 1.46
C ILE A 10 47.33 -7.02 0.06
N VAL A 11 47.47 -8.32 -0.16
CA VAL A 11 47.26 -9.14 -1.36
C VAL A 11 45.83 -9.05 -1.88
N ALA A 12 45.68 -8.81 -3.19
CA ALA A 12 44.42 -8.94 -3.93
C ALA A 12 44.40 -10.24 -4.75
N VAL A 13 43.31 -10.99 -4.64
CA VAL A 13 43.05 -12.26 -5.33
C VAL A 13 42.42 -11.97 -6.72
N PRO A 14 42.83 -12.68 -7.79
CA PRO A 14 42.44 -12.35 -9.16
C PRO A 14 41.03 -12.79 -9.56
N HIS A 15 40.33 -11.92 -10.31
CA HIS A 15 39.06 -12.18 -10.99
C HIS A 15 39.26 -13.04 -12.24
N HIS A 16 38.51 -14.14 -12.35
CA HIS A 16 38.45 -14.99 -13.54
C HIS A 16 37.16 -14.77 -14.35
N ALA A 17 37.36 -14.86 -15.67
CA ALA A 17 36.42 -15.26 -16.72
C ALA A 17 35.47 -14.21 -17.31
N ALA A 18 36.00 -13.49 -18.30
CA ALA A 18 35.23 -13.04 -19.46
C ALA A 18 35.06 -14.22 -20.45
N TYR A 19 33.82 -14.55 -20.79
CA TYR A 19 33.53 -15.49 -21.89
C TYR A 19 33.25 -14.71 -23.17
N ASN A 20 34.19 -14.76 -24.10
CA ASN A 20 34.02 -14.35 -25.49
C ASN A 20 33.27 -15.45 -26.25
N TYR A 21 32.21 -15.08 -26.98
CA TYR A 21 31.56 -15.95 -27.95
C TYR A 21 31.80 -15.38 -29.35
N ARG A 22 32.69 -16.04 -30.11
CA ARG A 22 32.94 -15.80 -31.53
C ARG A 22 32.80 -17.13 -32.27
N ASP A 23 32.15 -17.03 -33.42
CA ASP A 23 32.16 -17.93 -34.57
C ASP A 23 31.67 -19.38 -34.40
N ASP A 24 30.51 -19.66 -35.00
CA ASP A 24 30.39 -20.83 -35.86
C ASP A 24 29.30 -20.60 -36.92
N GLN A 25 29.73 -20.07 -38.06
CA GLN A 25 28.96 -20.02 -39.30
C GLN A 25 29.84 -20.60 -40.39
N GLN A 26 29.58 -21.85 -40.76
CA GLN A 26 29.65 -22.39 -42.13
C GLN A 26 29.63 -23.91 -42.07
N HIS A 27 28.55 -24.53 -42.54
CA HIS A 27 28.56 -25.72 -43.40
C HIS A 27 27.13 -26.24 -43.50
N ARG A 28 26.47 -25.94 -44.63
CA ARG A 28 25.79 -26.90 -45.52
C ARG A 28 24.77 -26.17 -46.39
N ALA A 29 25.17 -25.99 -47.65
CA ALA A 29 24.27 -25.65 -48.73
C ALA A 29 23.57 -26.92 -49.26
N ARG A 30 22.39 -26.67 -49.87
CA ARG A 30 21.67 -27.46 -50.89
C ARG A 30 20.67 -28.53 -50.41
N ARG A 31 19.36 -28.25 -50.55
CA ARG A 31 18.51 -28.67 -51.69
C ARG A 31 17.00 -28.43 -51.45
N ASN A 32 16.38 -27.77 -52.44
CA ASN A 32 15.09 -28.07 -53.05
C ASN A 32 13.74 -27.60 -52.46
N ARG A 33 13.05 -26.83 -53.34
CA ARG A 33 11.66 -26.93 -53.81
C ARG A 33 10.52 -26.27 -53.00
N ALA A 34 10.13 -25.10 -53.55
CA ALA A 34 8.78 -24.70 -53.94
C ALA A 34 7.58 -25.20 -53.11
N GLY A 35 7.02 -24.27 -52.35
CA GLY A 35 5.64 -24.28 -51.87
C GLY A 35 5.26 -22.83 -51.55
N THR A 36 4.38 -22.24 -52.35
CA THR A 36 3.90 -20.85 -52.20
C THR A 36 3.09 -20.72 -50.90
N SER A 37 3.70 -20.18 -49.84
CA SER A 37 3.01 -19.82 -48.59
C SER A 37 2.48 -18.39 -48.69
N LEU A 38 1.16 -18.23 -48.62
CA LEU A 38 0.46 -16.93 -48.52
C LEU A 38 0.40 -16.37 -47.09
N PHE A 39 1.19 -16.90 -46.16
CA PHE A 39 1.37 -16.36 -44.81
C PHE A 39 2.84 -15.98 -44.58
N ARG A 40 3.09 -14.73 -44.17
CA ARG A 40 4.41 -14.19 -43.81
C ARG A 40 4.88 -14.87 -42.52
N PRO A 41 5.92 -15.74 -42.54
CA PRO A 41 6.43 -16.33 -41.31
C PRO A 41 7.39 -15.33 -40.64
N GLY A 42 7.24 -15.12 -39.33
CA GLY A 42 8.24 -14.37 -38.56
C GLY A 42 7.73 -13.22 -37.70
N VAL A 43 6.59 -13.36 -37.01
CA VAL A 43 6.39 -12.61 -35.76
C VAL A 43 6.51 -13.59 -34.60
N THR A 44 7.76 -13.89 -34.23
CA THR A 44 8.02 -14.47 -32.91
C THR A 44 7.73 -13.35 -31.91
N VAL A 45 6.55 -13.37 -31.28
CA VAL A 45 6.30 -12.49 -30.13
C VAL A 45 7.27 -12.94 -29.05
N SER A 46 8.37 -12.21 -28.89
CA SER A 46 9.39 -12.52 -27.90
C SER A 46 8.76 -12.44 -26.50
N ALA A 47 9.09 -13.37 -25.61
CA ALA A 47 8.59 -13.37 -24.23
C ALA A 47 8.88 -12.05 -23.49
N ASN A 48 9.89 -11.29 -23.95
CA ASN A 48 10.18 -9.94 -23.49
C ASN A 48 9.11 -8.93 -23.91
N LEU A 49 8.59 -9.00 -25.13
CA LEU A 49 7.58 -8.06 -25.62
C LEU A 49 6.25 -8.24 -24.88
N ILE A 50 5.82 -9.48 -24.64
CA ILE A 50 4.62 -9.75 -23.82
C ILE A 50 4.83 -9.20 -22.40
N ARG A 51 6.01 -9.40 -21.80
CA ARG A 51 6.33 -8.86 -20.47
C ARG A 51 6.38 -7.33 -20.46
N GLU A 52 6.97 -6.69 -21.45
CA GLU A 52 7.00 -5.23 -21.61
C GLU A 52 5.57 -4.67 -21.77
N PHE A 53 4.70 -5.35 -22.52
CA PHE A 53 3.28 -5.01 -22.61
C PHE A 53 2.54 -5.22 -21.29
N PHE A 54 2.85 -6.26 -20.52
CA PHE A 54 2.27 -6.46 -19.17
C PHE A 54 2.76 -5.41 -18.16
N LEU A 55 4.02 -4.99 -18.24
CA LEU A 55 4.61 -3.96 -17.38
C LEU A 55 4.18 -2.54 -17.75
N SER A 56 3.79 -2.31 -19.00
CA SER A 56 3.20 -1.05 -19.48
C SER A 56 1.67 -1.09 -19.54
N SER A 57 1.07 -2.23 -19.20
CA SER A 57 -0.38 -2.41 -19.12
C SER A 57 -0.96 -1.35 -18.17
N PRO A 58 -2.17 -0.83 -18.43
CA PRO A 58 -2.81 0.15 -17.56
C PRO A 58 -2.92 -0.27 -16.09
N ILE A 59 -2.78 -1.56 -15.77
CA ILE A 59 -2.92 -2.10 -14.42
C ILE A 59 -1.53 -2.34 -13.75
N ALA A 60 -0.43 -2.15 -14.48
CA ALA A 60 0.91 -2.23 -13.89
C ALA A 60 1.14 -1.05 -12.94
N GLY A 61 1.80 -1.30 -11.81
CA GLY A 61 1.82 -0.41 -10.63
C GLY A 61 2.20 1.06 -10.84
N GLY A 62 2.80 1.43 -11.97
CA GLY A 62 3.04 2.83 -12.35
C GLY A 62 1.79 3.61 -12.75
N ASN A 63 0.73 2.93 -13.22
CA ASN A 63 -0.55 3.54 -13.61
C ASN A 63 -1.66 3.34 -12.56
N ALA A 64 -1.30 2.84 -11.37
CA ALA A 64 -2.26 2.52 -10.32
C ALA A 64 -3.09 3.73 -9.89
N THR A 65 -2.49 4.91 -9.79
CA THR A 65 -3.18 6.15 -9.41
C THR A 65 -4.24 6.58 -10.42
N TYR A 66 -3.97 6.39 -11.71
CA TYR A 66 -4.92 6.70 -12.77
C TYR A 66 -6.09 5.71 -12.79
N VAL A 67 -5.81 4.41 -12.68
CA VAL A 67 -6.86 3.38 -12.63
C VAL A 67 -7.72 3.54 -11.39
N GLU A 68 -7.12 3.87 -10.25
CA GLU A 68 -7.85 4.18 -9.02
C GLU A 68 -8.82 5.35 -9.23
N ALA A 69 -8.34 6.49 -9.76
CA ALA A 69 -9.20 7.63 -10.04
C ALA A 69 -10.33 7.29 -11.04
N GLN A 70 -10.04 6.47 -12.05
CA GLN A 70 -11.03 6.01 -13.03
C GLN A 70 -12.08 5.09 -12.39
N TYR A 71 -11.67 4.25 -11.44
CA TYR A 71 -12.55 3.37 -10.69
C TYR A 71 -13.43 4.14 -9.70
N GLU A 72 -12.87 5.12 -8.98
CA GLU A 72 -13.65 5.99 -8.09
C GLU A 72 -14.70 6.82 -8.84
N ALA A 73 -14.36 7.31 -10.04
CA ALA A 73 -15.32 7.97 -10.93
C ALA A 73 -16.44 6.99 -11.35
N TRP A 74 -16.09 5.76 -11.73
CA TRP A 74 -17.05 4.72 -12.09
C TRP A 74 -17.99 4.33 -10.93
N LEU A 75 -17.48 4.27 -9.69
CA LEU A 75 -18.29 4.03 -8.48
C LEU A 75 -19.33 5.13 -8.24
N THR A 76 -19.07 6.36 -8.70
CA THR A 76 -20.00 7.49 -8.57
C THR A 76 -20.99 7.52 -9.74
N ASP A 77 -20.47 7.35 -10.96
CA ASP A 77 -21.24 7.33 -12.20
C ASP A 77 -20.62 6.31 -13.18
N PRO A 78 -21.28 5.17 -13.43
CA PRO A 78 -20.79 4.17 -14.36
C PRO A 78 -20.64 4.67 -15.81
N SER A 79 -21.34 5.74 -16.19
CA SER A 79 -21.26 6.32 -17.53
C SER A 79 -20.08 7.27 -17.73
N SER A 80 -19.34 7.58 -16.66
CA SER A 80 -18.15 8.43 -16.70
C SER A 80 -16.93 7.76 -17.38
N VAL A 81 -17.01 6.45 -17.63
CA VAL A 81 -15.92 5.65 -18.18
C VAL A 81 -16.35 4.98 -19.49
N GLY A 82 -15.38 4.58 -20.33
CA GLY A 82 -15.67 3.87 -21.57
C GLY A 82 -16.29 2.49 -21.34
N ALA A 83 -17.00 1.95 -22.33
CA ALA A 83 -17.72 0.66 -22.24
C ALA A 83 -16.83 -0.53 -21.85
N ASP A 84 -15.56 -0.52 -22.29
CA ASP A 84 -14.57 -1.55 -21.94
C ASP A 84 -14.26 -1.52 -20.44
N TRP A 85 -14.09 -0.32 -19.87
CA TRP A 85 -13.84 -0.11 -18.45
C TRP A 85 -15.05 -0.44 -17.59
N ASP A 86 -16.25 -0.07 -18.02
CA ASP A 86 -17.49 -0.44 -17.34
C ASP A 86 -17.64 -1.97 -17.26
N SER A 87 -17.39 -2.68 -18.36
CA SER A 87 -17.42 -4.14 -18.40
C SER A 87 -16.35 -4.75 -17.50
N TYR A 88 -15.14 -4.20 -17.52
CA TYR A 88 -14.04 -4.63 -16.67
C TYR A 88 -14.37 -4.44 -15.18
N PHE A 89 -14.82 -3.26 -14.76
CA PHE A 89 -15.15 -2.97 -13.37
C PHE A 89 -16.36 -3.75 -12.87
N LYS A 90 -17.38 -4.01 -13.72
CA LYS A 90 -18.47 -4.95 -13.38
C LYS A 90 -17.99 -6.37 -13.11
N SER A 91 -16.90 -6.79 -13.76
CA SER A 91 -16.30 -8.11 -13.52
C SER A 91 -15.60 -8.19 -12.17
N LEU A 92 -15.19 -7.04 -11.61
CA LEU A 92 -14.68 -6.97 -10.24
C LEU A 92 -15.85 -7.25 -9.30
N ARG A 93 -15.84 -8.46 -8.74
CA ARG A 93 -16.65 -8.76 -7.56
C ARG A 93 -16.06 -7.90 -6.44
N GLY A 94 -16.65 -6.73 -6.22
CA GLY A 94 -16.32 -5.87 -5.08
C GLY A 94 -16.43 -6.66 -3.78
N ARG A 95 -16.03 -6.06 -2.66
CA ARG A 95 -16.21 -6.71 -1.35
C ARG A 95 -17.69 -7.04 -1.11
N GLU A 96 -18.00 -7.98 -0.21
CA GLU A 96 -19.41 -8.36 0.09
C GLU A 96 -20.31 -7.15 0.44
N ALA A 97 -19.71 -6.07 0.97
CA ALA A 97 -20.38 -4.81 1.30
C ALA A 97 -20.45 -3.78 0.14
N GLY A 98 -19.90 -4.09 -1.03
CA GLY A 98 -19.67 -3.15 -2.13
C GLY A 98 -18.44 -2.25 -1.92
N ASP A 99 -17.92 -1.72 -3.01
CA ASP A 99 -16.84 -0.74 -2.97
C ASP A 99 -17.41 0.68 -2.89
N VAL A 100 -16.73 1.56 -2.16
CA VAL A 100 -17.20 2.92 -1.86
C VAL A 100 -16.10 3.90 -2.27
N ALA A 101 -16.45 4.94 -3.02
CA ALA A 101 -15.49 5.96 -3.44
C ALA A 101 -14.84 6.67 -2.25
N HIS A 102 -13.51 6.80 -2.24
CA HIS A 102 -12.75 7.39 -1.15
C HIS A 102 -12.47 8.88 -1.34
N ALA A 103 -12.46 9.37 -2.58
CA ALA A 103 -12.28 10.79 -2.92
C ALA A 103 -13.10 11.78 -2.04
N PRO A 104 -14.42 11.59 -1.79
CA PRO A 104 -15.19 12.52 -0.96
C PRO A 104 -14.74 12.56 0.51
N VAL A 105 -14.18 11.46 1.03
CA VAL A 105 -13.66 11.38 2.40
C VAL A 105 -12.30 12.09 2.48
N ILE A 106 -11.44 11.84 1.50
CA ILE A 106 -10.12 12.48 1.40
C ILE A 106 -10.29 14.00 1.28
N GLU A 107 -11.17 14.46 0.40
CA GLU A 107 -11.42 15.89 0.21
C GLU A 107 -11.89 16.56 1.51
N ARG A 108 -12.78 15.91 2.27
CA ARG A 108 -13.22 16.42 3.58
C ARG A 108 -12.09 16.52 4.59
N ILE A 109 -11.20 15.53 4.62
CA ILE A 109 -10.03 15.54 5.52
C ILE A 109 -9.07 16.66 5.10
N GLU A 110 -8.79 16.81 3.81
CA GLU A 110 -7.96 17.89 3.30
C GLU A 110 -8.54 19.26 3.62
N GLN A 111 -9.84 19.45 3.41
CA GLN A 111 -10.53 20.69 3.76
C GLN A 111 -10.45 20.96 5.27
N ALA A 112 -10.65 19.94 6.12
CA ALA A 112 -10.51 20.07 7.57
C ALA A 112 -9.08 20.46 7.99
N GLN A 113 -8.07 19.84 7.38
CA GLN A 113 -6.65 20.17 7.63
C GLN A 113 -6.30 21.59 7.20
N ARG A 114 -6.81 22.06 6.05
CA ARG A 114 -6.61 23.43 5.56
C ARG A 114 -7.25 24.46 6.48
N LEU A 115 -8.44 24.17 7.01
CA LEU A 115 -9.20 25.12 7.82
C LEU A 115 -8.65 25.26 9.23
N ASN A 116 -8.08 24.21 9.82
CA ASN A 116 -7.37 24.26 11.09
C ASN A 116 -6.63 22.93 11.28
N GLY A 117 -5.31 22.90 11.15
CA GLY A 117 -4.50 21.68 11.42
C GLY A 117 -4.63 21.10 12.84
N HIS A 118 -5.43 21.75 13.71
CA HIS A 118 -5.74 21.36 15.09
C HIS A 118 -7.24 21.56 15.43
N GLY A 119 -8.07 21.88 14.44
CA GLY A 119 -9.47 22.25 14.65
C GLY A 119 -10.35 21.02 14.68
N ARG A 120 -10.97 20.78 15.82
CA ARG A 120 -11.99 19.76 16.03
C ARG A 120 -13.00 19.81 14.88
N ALA A 121 -12.96 18.81 13.99
CA ALA A 121 -13.93 18.67 12.92
C ALA A 121 -15.33 18.67 13.54
N THR A 122 -16.17 19.62 13.15
CA THR A 122 -17.59 19.59 13.51
C THR A 122 -18.24 18.45 12.74
N PRO A 123 -18.72 17.40 13.43
CA PRO A 123 -19.26 16.23 12.76
C PRO A 123 -20.59 16.58 12.10
N ARG A 124 -20.76 16.21 10.82
CA ARG A 124 -22.04 16.24 10.13
C ARG A 124 -22.35 14.83 9.64
N GLY A 125 -23.36 14.20 10.24
CA GLY A 125 -23.73 12.79 10.06
C GLY A 125 -23.48 11.96 11.33
N ASP A 126 -23.82 10.67 11.30
CA ASP A 126 -23.78 9.68 12.41
C ASP A 126 -22.36 9.35 12.92
N ASP A 127 -21.53 10.38 13.09
CA ASP A 127 -20.15 10.35 13.57
C ASP A 127 -20.08 10.09 15.08
N SER A 128 -21.21 9.72 15.70
CA SER A 128 -21.28 9.33 17.11
C SER A 128 -20.46 8.06 17.34
N TYR A 129 -20.63 7.04 16.49
CA TYR A 129 -19.89 5.79 16.58
C TYR A 129 -18.39 6.01 16.38
N ALA A 130 -17.98 6.76 15.35
CA ALA A 130 -16.57 7.06 15.10
C ALA A 130 -15.93 7.84 16.27
N ARG A 131 -16.65 8.80 16.87
CA ARG A 131 -16.18 9.52 18.07
C ARG A 131 -16.01 8.59 19.27
N LYS A 132 -16.96 7.66 19.49
CA LYS A 132 -16.89 6.65 20.55
C LYS A 132 -15.72 5.68 20.31
N GLN A 133 -15.53 5.18 19.09
CA GLN A 133 -14.36 4.36 18.74
C GLN A 133 -13.04 5.10 19.00
N GLY A 134 -12.96 6.39 18.64
CA GLY A 134 -11.82 7.21 19.00
C GLY A 134 -11.63 7.38 20.51
N ALA A 135 -12.72 7.44 21.29
CA ALA A 135 -12.66 7.47 22.75
C ALA A 135 -12.15 6.15 23.34
N VAL A 136 -12.60 5.01 22.82
CA VAL A 136 -12.10 3.67 23.19
C VAL A 136 -10.60 3.55 22.94
N LEU A 137 -10.09 4.05 21.81
CA LEU A 137 -8.66 4.04 21.53
C LEU A 137 -7.84 4.89 22.51
N ARG A 138 -8.37 6.04 22.94
CA ARG A 138 -7.74 6.86 23.99
C ARG A 138 -7.73 6.14 25.33
N LEU A 139 -8.86 5.53 25.71
CA LEU A 139 -8.98 4.72 26.92
C LEU A 139 -7.99 3.55 26.92
N LEU A 140 -7.91 2.80 25.82
CA LEU A 140 -6.94 1.71 25.65
C LEU A 140 -5.50 2.19 25.84
N THR A 141 -5.17 3.35 25.25
CA THR A 141 -3.82 3.94 25.40
C THR A 141 -3.55 4.35 26.85
N ALA A 142 -4.55 4.89 27.55
CA ALA A 142 -4.46 5.19 28.97
C ALA A 142 -4.20 3.92 29.80
N PHE A 143 -4.94 2.83 29.58
CA PHE A 143 -4.70 1.56 30.27
C PHE A 143 -3.32 0.98 29.99
N ARG A 144 -2.82 1.06 28.75
CA ARG A 144 -1.48 0.55 28.40
C ARG A 144 -0.36 1.32 29.09
N SER A 145 -0.52 2.63 29.24
CA SER A 145 0.52 3.50 29.83
C SER A 145 0.42 3.57 31.35
N ARG A 146 -0.79 3.64 31.90
CA ARG A 146 -1.07 3.95 33.32
C ARG A 146 -1.94 2.93 34.05
N GLY A 147 -2.34 1.83 33.41
CA GLY A 147 -3.19 0.81 34.05
C GLY A 147 -2.58 0.18 35.31
N HIS A 148 -1.24 0.16 35.40
CA HIS A 148 -0.52 -0.30 36.59
C HIS A 148 -0.84 0.51 37.86
N LEU A 149 -1.30 1.76 37.72
CA LEU A 149 -1.70 2.61 38.85
C LEU A 149 -2.99 2.12 39.53
N ALA A 150 -3.89 1.49 38.76
CA ALA A 150 -5.15 0.94 39.27
C ALA A 150 -5.05 -0.53 39.68
N ALA A 151 -3.99 -1.23 39.28
CA ALA A 151 -3.84 -2.67 39.49
C ALA A 151 -3.71 -3.06 40.97
N ASP A 152 -4.27 -4.23 41.32
CA ASP A 152 -4.15 -4.83 42.65
C ASP A 152 -2.83 -5.58 42.80
N LEU A 153 -1.75 -4.82 43.02
CA LEU A 153 -0.39 -5.36 43.16
C LEU A 153 0.00 -5.65 44.61
N ASP A 154 -0.65 -5.01 45.57
CA ASP A 154 -0.34 -5.14 46.99
C ASP A 154 -1.27 -6.15 47.68
N PRO A 155 -0.78 -7.37 48.02
CA PRO A 155 -1.60 -8.38 48.70
C PRO A 155 -1.97 -7.98 50.13
N LEU A 156 -1.30 -6.98 50.72
CA LEU A 156 -1.58 -6.48 52.07
C LEU A 156 -2.46 -5.23 52.06
N ASN A 157 -2.76 -4.68 50.88
CA ASN A 157 -3.62 -3.52 50.66
C ASN A 157 -3.29 -2.32 51.57
N ARG A 158 -2.00 -2.02 51.74
CA ARG A 158 -1.51 -0.91 52.60
C ARG A 158 -1.19 0.34 51.80
N ALA A 159 -0.83 0.21 50.53
CA ALA A 159 -0.50 1.34 49.68
C ALA A 159 -1.76 2.09 49.23
N THR A 160 -1.80 3.41 49.44
CA THR A 160 -2.83 4.27 48.85
C THR A 160 -2.61 4.39 47.35
N LYS A 161 -3.58 3.96 46.54
CA LYS A 161 -3.49 4.06 45.08
C LYS A 161 -3.52 5.53 44.61
N PRO A 162 -2.62 5.94 43.70
CA PRO A 162 -2.66 7.27 43.11
C PRO A 162 -3.90 7.45 42.23
N ALA A 163 -4.40 8.68 42.14
CA ALA A 163 -5.56 9.00 41.32
C ALA A 163 -5.22 8.88 39.82
N ALA A 164 -6.01 8.11 39.08
CA ALA A 164 -5.87 7.90 37.64
C ALA A 164 -7.22 8.13 36.93
N PRO A 165 -7.66 9.39 36.79
CA PRO A 165 -8.98 9.73 36.25
C PRO A 165 -9.13 9.35 34.77
N ASP A 166 -8.03 9.21 34.04
CA ASP A 166 -8.00 8.85 32.63
C ASP A 166 -8.28 7.37 32.36
N LEU A 167 -8.29 6.53 33.39
CA LEU A 167 -8.70 5.13 33.29
C LEU A 167 -10.22 4.97 33.38
N ASP A 168 -10.94 6.02 33.75
CA ASP A 168 -12.41 6.05 33.76
C ASP A 168 -12.94 6.25 32.32
N PRO A 169 -13.81 5.37 31.80
CA PRO A 169 -14.47 5.58 30.51
C PRO A 169 -15.21 6.92 30.41
N ALA A 170 -15.80 7.40 31.51
CA ALA A 170 -16.52 8.67 31.53
C ALA A 170 -15.61 9.86 31.23
N TYR A 171 -14.32 9.78 31.59
CA TYR A 171 -13.32 10.81 31.26
C TYR A 171 -13.13 11.00 29.75
N HIS A 172 -13.38 9.94 28.95
CA HIS A 172 -13.28 10.00 27.49
C HIS A 172 -14.61 10.29 26.79
N GLY A 173 -15.69 10.49 27.56
CA GLY A 173 -17.05 10.73 27.07
C GLY A 173 -17.78 9.45 26.64
N LEU A 174 -17.46 8.31 27.25
CA LEU A 174 -18.21 7.05 27.10
C LEU A 174 -19.19 6.91 28.26
N ASP A 175 -20.48 6.82 27.94
CA ASP A 175 -21.53 6.67 28.94
C ASP A 175 -21.80 5.19 29.23
N PRO A 176 -22.50 4.85 30.34
CA PRO A 176 -22.84 3.46 30.65
C PRO A 176 -23.62 2.74 29.54
N GLY A 177 -24.41 3.48 28.74
CA GLY A 177 -25.12 2.92 27.58
C GLY A 177 -24.22 2.50 26.42
N ASP A 178 -22.96 2.92 26.41
CA ASP A 178 -21.97 2.57 25.38
C ASP A 178 -21.24 1.25 25.69
N MET A 179 -21.46 0.66 26.87
CA MET A 179 -20.76 -0.55 27.31
C MET A 179 -21.26 -1.81 26.59
N ASP A 180 -22.48 -1.76 26.06
CA ASP A 180 -23.16 -2.88 25.41
C ASP A 180 -23.24 -2.73 23.87
N THR A 181 -22.55 -1.73 23.30
CA THR A 181 -22.61 -1.37 21.86
C THR A 181 -21.23 -1.37 21.21
#